data_AF-A0A2W4QYV0-F1
#
_entry.id   AF-A0A2W4QYV0-F1
#
_cell.length_a   1.000
_cell.length_b   1.000
_cell.length_c   1.000
_cell.angle_alpha   90.00
_cell.angle_beta   90.00
_cell.angle_gamma   90.00
#
_symmetry.space_group_name_H-M   'P 1'
#
loop_
_entity.id
_entity.type
_entity.pdbx_description
1 polymer ?
#
loop_
_entity_poly.entity_id
_entity_poly.type
_entity_poly.pdbx_seq_one_letter_code
_entity_poly.pdbx_strand_id
1 'polypeptide(L)'
;MLFRVLFWLSLAVIGGAIVIALLVIARRPLKPFARNLLLVLIGLEIAVAGAHLVSLANTMPPFWDWFFDLQLELNLGSIFSSLQLMVIALAALLIAFTLPVRQRWRRAYWLLLAAGFAFLSIDEFYALHETMGSRVETDAWRIPYALAGLGLFALTAAAYWFGFRRQVRLFALLFIGFIIMAVAGIGIEEFALRGWVSENQNARWMYVFEEVFEMVGATIILAGMISFLQERLSGERWVRAGRVLVAGGTIWTLWLLFVLLFQARLEAALLAQPANVEFEGGLRLVGYRLSPAVVRPGGEIELTLYWEAEAGLPEDYSLSVHALSHPEIASVAQSDDLHAGPIPSRAWFPHVVLRRTVWIQLPDDLPAPQSYWLMVRVWFGPWPLGRPWQDTTGVPVVDAGQARPLAHDSIILDAVAALPEAKPPAPVITAVHTFPTEGIHLEGYDLPQEPVTVSEFGVRFWWRTDAPPPRDLQQFFQLIDRETGAVFSFDQPPFGGRFPTSDWPANEGFVDEWAIVIPDDMPPGSYDVLTGLYDLTTMERATVVDADGNPVEANSIYLGALEYRPPAAES
;
A
#
# COMPACT_ATOMS: atom_id res chain seq x y z
N MET A 1 -18.08 9.36 32.29
CA MET A 1 -19.45 9.90 32.49
C MET A 1 -19.91 10.73 31.29
N LEU A 2 -19.14 11.73 30.85
CA LEU A 2 -19.45 12.57 29.68
C LEU A 2 -19.71 11.76 28.39
N PHE A 3 -18.83 10.81 28.03
CA PHE A 3 -18.99 9.97 26.83
C PHE A 3 -20.31 9.18 26.79
N ARG A 4 -20.72 8.61 27.93
CA ARG A 4 -22.02 7.91 28.04
C ARG A 4 -23.19 8.87 27.81
N VAL A 5 -23.12 10.09 28.35
CA VAL A 5 -24.17 11.10 28.17
C VAL A 5 -24.27 11.51 26.69
N LEU A 6 -23.13 11.71 26.02
CA LEU A 6 -23.09 12.04 24.60
C LEU A 6 -23.65 10.92 23.73
N PHE A 7 -23.28 9.66 23.97
CA PHE A 7 -23.84 8.51 23.26
C PHE A 7 -25.37 8.44 23.40
N TRP A 8 -25.90 8.54 24.63
CA TRP A 8 -27.35 8.55 24.84
C TRP A 8 -28.03 9.76 24.19
N LEU A 9 -27.36 10.91 24.15
CA LEU A 9 -27.86 12.10 23.46
C LEU A 9 -27.90 11.89 21.94
N SER A 10 -26.87 11.27 21.34
CA SER A 10 -26.85 10.87 19.92
C SER A 10 -28.01 9.93 19.60
N LEU A 11 -28.23 8.89 20.42
CA LEU A 11 -29.38 8.00 20.27
C LEU A 11 -30.73 8.71 20.43
N ALA A 12 -30.84 9.66 21.36
CA ALA A 12 -32.06 10.44 21.55
C ALA A 12 -32.35 11.34 20.33
N VAL A 13 -31.32 11.96 19.75
CA VAL A 13 -31.43 12.76 18.53
C VAL A 13 -31.85 11.89 17.34
N ILE A 14 -31.20 10.74 17.14
CA ILE A 14 -31.54 9.78 16.08
C ILE A 14 -32.97 9.27 16.26
N GLY A 15 -33.34 8.83 17.46
CA GLY A 15 -34.69 8.36 17.77
C GLY A 15 -35.76 9.44 17.50
N GLY A 16 -35.50 10.69 17.90
CA GLY A 16 -36.35 11.83 17.58
C GLY A 16 -36.48 12.07 16.08
N ALA A 17 -35.37 12.00 15.34
CA ALA A 17 -35.35 12.16 13.89
C ALA A 17 -36.16 11.06 13.17
N ILE A 18 -36.03 9.80 13.60
CA ILE A 18 -36.82 8.66 13.10
C ILE A 18 -38.32 8.89 13.35
N VAL A 19 -38.71 9.31 14.56
CA VAL A 19 -40.12 9.63 14.87
C VAL A 19 -40.64 10.74 13.95
N ILE A 20 -39.84 11.79 13.71
CA ILE A 20 -40.21 12.86 12.79
C ILE A 20 -40.35 12.32 11.35
N ALA A 21 -39.46 11.44 10.88
CA ALA A 21 -39.58 10.82 9.56
C ALA A 21 -40.88 10.01 9.43
N LEU A 22 -41.21 9.21 10.45
CA LEU A 22 -42.45 8.44 10.49
C LEU A 22 -43.68 9.36 10.47
N LEU A 23 -43.67 10.49 11.21
CA LEU A 23 -44.75 11.48 11.16
C LEU A 23 -44.87 12.14 9.78
N VAL A 24 -43.75 12.46 9.13
CA VAL A 24 -43.71 13.02 7.77
C VAL A 24 -44.31 12.02 6.77
N ILE A 25 -43.94 10.74 6.87
CA ILE A 25 -44.46 9.66 6.04
C ILE A 25 -45.95 9.43 6.31
N ALA A 26 -46.38 9.40 7.58
CA ALA A 26 -47.78 9.19 7.96
C ALA A 26 -48.70 10.31 7.44
N ARG A 27 -48.25 11.57 7.49
CA ARG A 27 -49.02 12.72 6.97
C ARG A 27 -49.18 12.71 5.45
N ARG A 28 -48.17 12.23 4.72
CA ARG A 28 -48.19 12.11 3.26
C ARG A 28 -47.50 10.81 2.83
N PRO A 29 -48.25 9.70 2.71
CA PRO A 29 -47.67 8.38 2.51
C PRO A 29 -46.80 8.31 1.26
N LEU A 30 -45.73 7.53 1.36
CA LEU A 30 -44.86 7.21 0.23
C LEU A 30 -45.66 6.50 -0.86
N LYS A 31 -45.22 6.64 -2.11
CA LYS A 31 -45.78 5.89 -3.22
C LYS A 31 -45.54 4.38 -3.03
N PRO A 32 -46.40 3.49 -3.57
CA PRO A 32 -46.42 2.07 -3.19
C PRO A 32 -45.07 1.36 -3.34
N PHE A 33 -44.32 1.62 -4.42
CA PHE A 33 -43.01 1.01 -4.61
C PHE A 33 -41.99 1.54 -3.61
N ALA A 34 -41.91 2.87 -3.41
CA ALA A 34 -41.02 3.47 -2.42
C ALA A 34 -41.31 2.96 -1.00
N ARG A 35 -42.59 2.78 -0.64
CA ARG A 35 -43.00 2.20 0.64
C ARG A 35 -42.55 0.75 0.78
N ASN A 36 -42.80 -0.08 -0.25
CA ASN A 36 -42.43 -1.48 -0.20
C ASN A 36 -40.89 -1.65 -0.17
N LEU A 37 -40.16 -0.84 -0.94
CA LEU A 37 -38.70 -0.79 -0.89
C LEU A 37 -38.21 -0.42 0.50
N LEU A 38 -38.76 0.63 1.11
CA LEU A 38 -38.42 1.03 2.48
C LEU A 38 -38.61 -0.12 3.49
N LEU A 39 -39.73 -0.84 3.40
CA LEU A 39 -40.00 -1.98 4.30
C LEU A 39 -39.00 -3.13 4.08
N VAL A 40 -38.61 -3.40 2.83
CA VAL A 40 -37.61 -4.42 2.51
C VAL A 40 -36.23 -4.01 3.04
N LEU A 41 -35.82 -2.76 2.84
CA LEU A 41 -34.54 -2.25 3.33
C LEU A 41 -34.47 -2.29 4.87
N ILE A 42 -35.52 -1.82 5.57
CA ILE A 42 -35.60 -1.94 7.04
C ILE A 42 -35.50 -3.40 7.49
N GLY A 43 -36.17 -4.32 6.80
CA GLY A 43 -36.09 -5.74 7.12
C GLY A 43 -34.68 -6.31 6.95
N LEU A 44 -33.97 -5.88 5.91
CA LEU A 44 -32.59 -6.26 5.65
C LEU A 44 -31.63 -5.65 6.67
N GLU A 45 -31.77 -4.37 7.00
CA GLU A 45 -30.99 -3.68 8.04
C GLU A 45 -31.15 -4.36 9.40
N ILE A 46 -32.37 -4.73 9.80
CA ILE A 46 -32.62 -5.48 11.04
C ILE A 46 -31.96 -6.86 10.99
N ALA A 47 -32.03 -7.56 9.85
CA ALA A 47 -31.40 -8.87 9.70
C ALA A 47 -29.87 -8.78 9.79
N VAL A 48 -29.26 -7.78 9.14
CA VAL A 48 -27.82 -7.53 9.17
C VAL A 48 -27.37 -7.13 10.58
N ALA A 49 -28.08 -6.21 11.24
CA ALA A 49 -27.81 -5.84 12.62
C ALA A 49 -27.88 -7.05 13.57
N GLY A 50 -28.90 -7.90 13.39
CA GLY A 50 -29.06 -9.13 14.15
C GLY A 50 -27.91 -10.12 13.90
N ALA A 51 -27.47 -10.28 12.64
CA ALA A 51 -26.35 -11.13 12.29
C ALA A 51 -25.04 -10.62 12.90
N HIS A 52 -24.79 -9.31 12.88
CA HIS A 52 -23.64 -8.71 13.54
C HIS A 52 -23.63 -8.96 15.05
N LEU A 53 -24.78 -8.80 15.73
CA LEU A 53 -24.89 -9.12 17.16
C LEU A 53 -24.59 -10.59 17.48
N VAL A 54 -24.91 -11.52 16.57
CA VAL A 54 -24.55 -12.94 16.72
C VAL A 54 -23.06 -13.18 16.43
N SER A 55 -22.49 -12.46 15.46
CA SER A 55 -21.04 -12.48 15.18
C SER A 55 -20.23 -12.02 16.40
N LEU A 56 -20.67 -10.97 17.13
CA LEU A 56 -20.00 -10.53 18.36
C LEU A 56 -19.89 -11.60 19.47
N ALA A 57 -20.67 -12.69 19.38
CA ALA A 57 -20.54 -13.84 20.28
C ALA A 57 -19.43 -14.83 19.86
N ASN A 58 -18.74 -14.60 18.74
CA ASN A 58 -17.71 -15.46 18.14
C ASN A 58 -18.16 -16.93 17.99
N THR A 59 -19.44 -17.12 17.67
CA THR A 59 -20.05 -18.47 17.51
C THR A 59 -20.15 -18.91 16.06
N MET A 60 -19.91 -18.00 15.12
CA MET A 60 -19.97 -18.28 13.70
C MET A 60 -18.64 -18.85 13.18
N PRO A 61 -18.67 -19.63 12.08
CA PRO A 61 -17.44 -19.94 11.34
C PRO A 61 -16.74 -18.64 10.90
N PRO A 62 -15.39 -18.63 10.78
CA PRO A 62 -14.62 -17.40 10.59
C PRO A 62 -15.08 -16.52 9.41
N PHE A 63 -15.42 -17.13 8.28
CA PHE A 63 -15.96 -16.41 7.14
C PHE A 63 -17.24 -15.64 7.48
N TRP A 64 -18.21 -16.29 8.14
CA TRP A 64 -19.48 -15.66 8.49
C TRP A 64 -19.34 -14.64 9.59
N ASP A 65 -18.36 -14.84 10.48
CA ASP A 65 -18.02 -13.88 11.50
C ASP A 65 -17.56 -12.55 10.87
N TRP A 66 -16.55 -12.59 9.99
CA TRP A 66 -16.12 -11.42 9.22
C TRP A 66 -17.23 -10.85 8.34
N PHE A 67 -17.96 -11.70 7.60
CA PHE A 67 -18.93 -11.25 6.60
C PHE A 67 -20.10 -10.46 7.22
N PHE A 68 -20.46 -10.76 8.47
CA PHE A 68 -21.50 -10.05 9.22
C PHE A 68 -20.96 -9.07 10.27
N ASP A 69 -19.64 -9.00 10.48
CA ASP A 69 -19.04 -8.02 11.37
C ASP A 69 -19.01 -6.65 10.71
N LEU A 70 -19.99 -5.79 11.04
CA LEU A 70 -20.14 -4.46 10.45
C LEU A 70 -18.97 -3.50 10.70
N GLN A 71 -18.07 -3.80 11.64
CA GLN A 71 -16.87 -2.98 11.88
C GLN A 71 -15.74 -3.25 10.89
N LEU A 72 -15.79 -4.37 10.18
CA LEU A 72 -14.74 -4.77 9.27
C LEU A 72 -15.05 -4.30 7.85
N GLU A 73 -14.00 -4.11 7.07
CA GLU A 73 -14.12 -3.71 5.68
C GLU A 73 -14.41 -4.91 4.75
N LEU A 74 -14.87 -4.59 3.53
CA LEU A 74 -15.11 -5.54 2.42
C LEU A 74 -16.15 -6.65 2.70
N ASN A 75 -16.93 -6.50 3.76
CA ASN A 75 -17.97 -7.41 4.24
C ASN A 75 -19.36 -7.17 3.61
N LEU A 76 -20.42 -7.77 4.18
CA LEU A 76 -21.79 -7.50 3.74
C LEU A 76 -22.25 -6.05 3.99
N GLY A 77 -21.84 -5.45 5.10
CA GLY A 77 -22.22 -4.10 5.52
C GLY A 77 -21.79 -3.05 4.51
N SER A 78 -20.48 -3.00 4.22
CA SER A 78 -19.87 -2.09 3.23
C SER A 78 -20.46 -2.30 1.82
N ILE A 79 -20.67 -3.56 1.37
CA ILE A 79 -21.31 -3.84 0.07
C ILE A 79 -22.74 -3.28 0.03
N PHE A 80 -23.52 -3.50 1.11
CA PHE A 80 -24.91 -3.06 1.19
C PHE A 80 -25.01 -1.54 1.25
N SER A 81 -24.24 -0.89 2.12
CA SER A 81 -24.17 0.56 2.27
C SER A 81 -23.70 1.23 0.98
N SER A 82 -22.61 0.74 0.38
CA SER A 82 -22.10 1.21 -0.90
C SER A 82 -23.16 1.12 -2.01
N LEU A 83 -23.87 -0.01 -2.11
CA LEU A 83 -24.97 -0.17 -3.06
C LEU A 83 -26.10 0.84 -2.80
N GLN A 84 -26.49 1.02 -1.55
CA GLN A 84 -27.54 1.93 -1.17
C GLN A 84 -27.21 3.38 -1.56
N LEU A 85 -26.00 3.83 -1.25
CA LEU A 85 -25.47 5.15 -1.62
C LEU A 85 -25.40 5.31 -3.15
N MET A 86 -24.98 4.28 -3.90
CA MET A 86 -24.98 4.33 -5.37
C MET A 86 -26.40 4.46 -5.93
N VAL A 87 -27.37 3.74 -5.39
CA VAL A 87 -28.77 3.84 -5.84
C VAL A 87 -29.35 5.23 -5.51
N ILE A 88 -28.97 5.85 -4.40
CA ILE A 88 -29.29 7.25 -4.10
C ILE A 88 -28.67 8.17 -5.15
N ALA A 89 -27.40 7.98 -5.50
CA ALA A 89 -26.71 8.76 -6.53
C ALA A 89 -27.43 8.66 -7.88
N LEU A 90 -27.81 7.46 -8.30
CA LEU A 90 -28.58 7.22 -9.53
C LEU A 90 -29.97 7.85 -9.47
N ALA A 91 -30.65 7.82 -8.32
CA ALA A 91 -31.94 8.48 -8.14
C ALA A 91 -31.79 10.01 -8.24
N ALA A 92 -30.74 10.61 -7.66
CA ALA A 92 -30.45 12.04 -7.80
C ALA A 92 -30.19 12.42 -9.26
N LEU A 93 -29.39 11.60 -9.96
CA LEU A 93 -29.10 11.76 -11.38
C LEU A 93 -30.37 11.72 -12.23
N LEU A 94 -31.25 10.74 -12.00
CA LEU A 94 -32.54 10.65 -12.67
C LEU A 94 -33.42 11.88 -12.38
N ILE A 95 -33.47 12.35 -11.13
CA ILE A 95 -34.21 13.58 -10.77
C ILE A 95 -33.67 14.77 -11.56
N ALA A 96 -32.35 14.92 -11.70
CA ALA A 96 -31.72 15.98 -12.48
C ALA A 96 -32.16 15.95 -13.96
N PHE A 97 -32.37 14.76 -14.53
CA PHE A 97 -32.85 14.57 -15.89
C PHE A 97 -34.37 14.76 -16.06
N THR A 98 -35.16 14.64 -14.98
CA THR A 98 -36.59 14.99 -15.03
C THR A 98 -36.85 16.49 -15.05
N LEU A 99 -35.87 17.32 -14.67
CA LEU A 99 -36.02 18.77 -14.60
C LEU A 99 -35.81 19.44 -15.97
N PRO A 100 -36.58 20.50 -16.31
CA PRO A 100 -36.38 21.24 -17.55
C PRO A 100 -34.96 21.80 -17.68
N VAL A 101 -34.39 21.74 -18.88
CA VAL A 101 -33.01 22.21 -19.17
C VAL A 101 -32.79 23.67 -18.77
N ARG A 102 -33.84 24.50 -18.83
CA ARG A 102 -33.80 25.92 -18.42
C ARG A 102 -33.56 26.10 -16.91
N GLN A 103 -33.89 25.12 -16.07
CA GLN A 103 -33.68 25.18 -14.62
C GLN A 103 -32.25 24.74 -14.24
N ARG A 104 -31.24 25.41 -14.82
CA ARG A 104 -29.82 25.00 -14.75
C ARG A 104 -29.33 24.77 -13.32
N TRP A 105 -29.59 25.71 -12.41
CA TRP A 105 -29.12 25.60 -11.02
C TRP A 105 -29.77 24.43 -10.27
N ARG A 106 -31.05 24.14 -10.51
CA ARG A 106 -31.75 23.01 -9.88
C ARG A 106 -31.19 21.68 -10.36
N ARG A 107 -30.87 21.60 -11.65
CA ARG A 107 -30.18 20.43 -12.23
C ARG A 107 -28.79 20.28 -11.64
N ALA A 108 -28.03 21.37 -11.55
CA ALA A 108 -26.70 21.38 -10.95
C ALA A 108 -26.70 20.87 -9.51
N TYR A 109 -27.68 21.29 -8.68
CA TYR A 109 -27.83 20.77 -7.32
C TYR A 109 -28.02 19.24 -7.28
N TRP A 110 -28.91 18.68 -8.10
CA TRP A 110 -29.11 17.23 -8.14
C TRP A 110 -27.92 16.46 -8.73
N LEU A 111 -27.18 17.06 -9.67
CA LEU A 111 -25.94 16.48 -10.18
C LEU A 111 -24.84 16.50 -9.11
N LEU A 112 -24.74 17.58 -8.33
CA LEU A 112 -23.82 17.65 -7.19
C LEU A 112 -24.17 16.60 -6.14
N LEU A 113 -25.46 16.43 -5.82
CA LEU A 113 -25.93 15.40 -4.90
C LEU A 113 -25.61 14.00 -5.43
N ALA A 114 -25.82 13.76 -6.73
CA ALA A 114 -25.45 12.50 -7.37
C ALA A 114 -23.95 12.22 -7.27
N ALA A 115 -23.11 13.21 -7.56
CA ALA A 115 -21.66 13.08 -7.44
C ALA A 115 -21.23 12.83 -5.99
N GLY A 116 -21.84 13.53 -5.02
CA GLY A 116 -21.56 13.35 -3.60
C GLY A 116 -21.88 11.93 -3.11
N PHE A 117 -23.08 11.42 -3.39
CA PHE A 117 -23.44 10.04 -3.00
C PHE A 117 -22.67 8.97 -3.78
N ALA A 118 -22.29 9.23 -5.04
CA ALA A 118 -21.41 8.32 -5.78
C ALA A 118 -20.01 8.27 -5.17
N PHE A 119 -19.48 9.41 -4.73
CA PHE A 119 -18.22 9.46 -3.98
C PHE A 119 -18.33 8.69 -2.66
N LEU A 120 -19.36 8.96 -1.85
CA LEU A 120 -19.59 8.22 -0.59
C LEU A 120 -19.72 6.72 -0.83
N SER A 121 -20.42 6.31 -1.89
CA SER A 121 -20.56 4.89 -2.27
C SER A 121 -19.22 4.23 -2.60
N ILE A 122 -18.33 4.93 -3.30
CA ILE A 122 -16.99 4.42 -3.63
C ILE A 122 -16.14 4.37 -2.36
N ASP A 123 -16.14 5.44 -1.58
CA ASP A 123 -15.37 5.58 -0.35
C ASP A 123 -15.76 4.50 0.68
N GLU A 124 -17.05 4.23 0.86
CA GLU A 124 -17.60 3.18 1.73
C GLU A 124 -17.02 1.79 1.46
N PHE A 125 -16.64 1.49 0.22
CA PHE A 125 -16.15 0.16 -0.15
C PHE A 125 -14.63 0.09 -0.25
N TYR A 126 -13.98 1.20 -0.60
CA TYR A 126 -12.53 1.27 -0.81
C TYR A 126 -11.78 1.92 0.35
N ALA A 127 -12.49 2.47 1.35
CA ALA A 127 -11.95 3.22 2.46
C ALA A 127 -10.92 4.27 2.01
N LEU A 128 -11.25 5.07 0.99
CA LEU A 128 -10.27 5.98 0.36
C LEU A 128 -9.74 6.99 1.39
N HIS A 129 -10.57 7.41 2.33
CA HIS A 129 -10.18 8.31 3.41
C HIS A 129 -9.14 7.71 4.37
N GLU A 130 -9.10 6.38 4.55
CA GLU A 130 -8.06 5.71 5.36
C GLU A 130 -6.69 5.79 4.68
N THR A 131 -6.63 5.65 3.36
CA THR A 131 -5.36 5.77 2.62
C THR A 131 -4.76 7.18 2.75
N MET A 132 -5.59 8.21 2.85
CA MET A 132 -5.15 9.58 3.12
C MET A 132 -4.70 9.77 4.58
N GLY A 133 -5.34 9.07 5.52
CA GLY A 133 -5.00 9.09 6.94
C GLY A 133 -3.71 8.35 7.27
N SER A 134 -3.44 7.20 6.65
CA SER A 134 -2.21 6.41 6.89
C SER A 134 -0.90 7.15 6.57
N ARG A 135 -0.97 8.24 5.77
CA ARG A 135 0.19 9.06 5.35
C ARG A 135 0.46 10.27 6.25
N VAL A 136 -0.40 10.53 7.23
CA VAL A 136 -0.24 11.62 8.19
C VAL A 136 -0.54 11.04 9.57
N GLU A 137 0.36 11.18 10.55
CA GLU A 137 0.17 10.68 11.93
C GLU A 137 -1.05 11.25 12.68
N THR A 138 -1.91 12.03 12.01
CA THR A 138 -3.10 12.63 12.58
C THR A 138 -4.31 12.31 11.71
N ASP A 139 -5.47 12.11 12.33
CA ASP A 139 -6.79 11.97 11.66
C ASP A 139 -7.27 13.27 10.99
N ALA A 140 -6.34 14.06 10.43
CA ALA A 140 -6.59 15.36 9.84
C ALA A 140 -7.56 15.31 8.66
N TRP A 141 -7.74 14.15 8.00
CA TRP A 141 -8.71 13.94 6.93
C TRP A 141 -10.17 14.09 7.39
N ARG A 142 -10.45 13.87 8.68
CA ARG A 142 -11.82 13.94 9.23
C ARG A 142 -12.41 15.35 9.16
N ILE A 143 -11.58 16.39 9.40
CA ILE A 143 -12.00 17.79 9.35
C ILE A 143 -12.53 18.19 7.96
N PRO A 144 -11.77 18.05 6.86
CA PRO A 144 -12.27 18.37 5.53
C PRO A 144 -13.47 17.50 5.14
N TYR A 145 -13.55 16.24 5.58
CA TYR A 145 -14.71 15.38 5.34
C TYR A 145 -15.98 15.90 6.04
N ALA A 146 -15.88 16.25 7.33
CA ALA A 146 -16.97 16.85 8.09
C ALA A 146 -17.40 18.21 7.51
N LEU A 147 -16.44 19.03 7.07
CA LEU A 147 -16.72 20.30 6.39
C LEU A 147 -17.43 20.10 5.05
N ALA A 148 -17.05 19.09 4.28
CA ALA A 148 -17.72 18.72 3.03
C ALA A 148 -19.17 18.27 3.30
N GLY A 149 -19.39 17.43 4.31
CA GLY A 149 -20.73 17.03 4.76
C GLY A 149 -21.60 18.21 5.20
N LEU A 150 -21.07 19.12 6.03
CA LEU A 150 -21.75 20.34 6.44
C LEU A 150 -22.07 21.26 5.24
N GLY A 151 -21.13 21.37 4.30
CA GLY A 151 -21.32 22.10 3.05
C GLY A 151 -22.48 21.53 2.23
N LEU A 152 -22.54 20.21 2.06
CA LEU A 152 -23.64 19.52 1.35
C LEU A 152 -24.98 19.75 2.06
N PHE A 153 -25.01 19.71 3.40
CA PHE A 153 -26.21 20.00 4.19
C PHE A 153 -26.68 21.45 3.99
N ALA A 154 -25.76 22.43 4.07
CA ALA A 154 -26.06 23.83 3.85
C ALA A 154 -26.55 24.12 2.41
N LEU A 155 -25.95 23.47 1.41
CA LEU A 155 -26.40 23.55 0.02
C LEU A 155 -27.79 22.93 -0.17
N THR A 156 -28.10 21.84 0.52
CA THR A 156 -29.44 21.23 0.56
C THR A 156 -30.47 22.18 1.18
N ALA A 157 -30.11 22.88 2.27
CA ALA A 157 -30.92 23.93 2.89
C ALA A 157 -31.18 25.11 1.94
N ALA A 158 -30.13 25.59 1.26
CA ALA A 158 -30.25 26.65 0.26
C ALA A 158 -31.15 26.20 -0.92
N ALA A 159 -30.94 24.99 -1.44
CA ALA A 159 -31.75 24.45 -2.54
C ALA A 159 -33.24 24.38 -2.16
N TYR A 160 -33.56 23.89 -0.97
CA TYR A 160 -34.91 23.91 -0.43
C TYR A 160 -35.50 25.33 -0.43
N TRP A 161 -34.79 26.27 0.19
CA TRP A 161 -35.26 27.63 0.41
C TRP A 161 -35.49 28.40 -0.89
N PHE A 162 -34.60 28.25 -1.88
CA PHE A 162 -34.61 29.06 -3.10
C PHE A 162 -35.33 28.42 -4.29
N GLY A 163 -35.63 27.11 -4.28
CA GLY A 163 -36.36 26.53 -5.41
C GLY A 163 -37.16 25.28 -5.18
N PHE A 164 -37.10 24.68 -4.01
CA PHE A 164 -37.85 23.46 -3.73
C PHE A 164 -38.81 23.58 -2.53
N ARG A 165 -39.20 24.80 -2.12
CA ARG A 165 -40.14 25.03 -0.99
C ARG A 165 -41.46 24.27 -1.07
N ARG A 166 -41.93 23.88 -2.26
CA ARG A 166 -43.15 23.07 -2.42
C ARG A 166 -42.93 21.57 -2.16
N GLN A 167 -41.68 21.12 -2.11
CA GLN A 167 -41.26 19.73 -1.95
C GLN A 167 -40.88 19.43 -0.50
N VAL A 168 -41.67 19.92 0.45
CA VAL A 168 -41.41 19.83 1.91
C VAL A 168 -41.11 18.39 2.34
N ARG A 169 -41.90 17.42 1.87
CA ARG A 169 -41.71 16.01 2.26
C ARG A 169 -40.34 15.47 1.83
N LEU A 170 -39.94 15.72 0.58
CA LEU A 170 -38.66 15.24 0.05
C LEU A 170 -37.49 15.81 0.86
N PHE A 171 -37.48 17.13 1.04
CA PHE A 171 -36.39 17.79 1.76
C PHE A 171 -36.40 17.48 3.25
N ALA A 172 -37.57 17.27 3.87
CA ALA A 172 -37.64 16.79 5.25
C ALA A 172 -36.96 15.42 5.39
N LEU A 173 -37.26 14.46 4.50
CA LEU A 173 -36.62 13.14 4.52
C LEU A 173 -35.11 13.23 4.20
N LEU A 174 -34.69 14.12 3.30
CA LEU A 174 -33.26 14.39 3.06
C LEU A 174 -32.55 14.90 4.31
N PHE A 175 -33.08 15.95 4.96
CA PHE A 175 -32.47 16.50 6.17
C PHE A 175 -32.45 15.47 7.30
N ILE A 176 -33.52 14.71 7.49
CA ILE A 176 -33.57 13.68 8.53
C ILE A 176 -32.53 12.61 8.27
N GLY A 177 -32.43 12.09 7.05
CA GLY A 177 -31.42 11.09 6.71
C GLY A 177 -30.00 11.63 6.91
N PHE A 178 -29.71 12.86 6.45
CA PHE A 178 -28.42 13.49 6.69
C PHE A 178 -28.09 13.70 8.17
N ILE A 179 -29.08 14.10 8.98
CA ILE A 179 -28.89 14.26 10.42
C ILE A 179 -28.58 12.90 11.06
N ILE A 180 -29.29 11.85 10.69
CA ILE A 180 -29.06 10.51 11.23
C ILE A 180 -27.65 10.03 10.85
N MET A 181 -27.28 10.10 9.57
CA MET A 181 -25.92 9.72 9.11
C MET A 181 -24.85 10.54 9.83
N ALA A 182 -24.96 11.87 9.84
CA ALA A 182 -23.95 12.71 10.49
C ALA A 182 -23.84 12.48 12.01
N VAL A 183 -24.95 12.22 12.69
CA VAL A 183 -24.92 11.93 14.14
C VAL A 183 -24.41 10.52 14.42
N ALA A 184 -24.59 9.57 13.51
CA ALA A 184 -24.01 8.24 13.59
C ALA A 184 -22.48 8.30 13.37
N GLY A 185 -22.00 8.64 12.18
CA GLY A 185 -20.57 8.65 11.84
C GLY A 185 -19.72 9.74 12.49
N ILE A 186 -20.29 10.81 13.06
CA ILE A 186 -19.48 11.78 13.86
C ILE A 186 -19.80 11.65 15.34
N GLY A 187 -21.07 11.46 15.69
CA GLY A 187 -21.52 11.52 17.08
C GLY A 187 -21.48 10.18 17.83
N ILE A 188 -21.59 9.04 17.14
CA ILE A 188 -21.38 7.72 17.76
C ILE A 188 -19.92 7.34 17.59
N GLU A 189 -19.38 7.43 16.38
CA GLU A 189 -18.01 7.08 16.02
C GLU A 189 -16.97 7.73 16.97
N GLU A 190 -16.82 9.07 16.95
CA GLU A 190 -15.78 9.81 17.68
C GLU A 190 -15.76 9.54 19.19
N PHE A 191 -16.93 9.31 19.77
CA PHE A 191 -17.10 9.25 21.22
C PHE A 191 -17.20 7.82 21.76
N ALA A 192 -17.68 6.87 20.96
CA ALA A 192 -17.65 5.44 21.29
C ALA A 192 -16.26 4.85 21.05
N LEU A 193 -15.61 5.17 19.92
CA LEU A 193 -14.29 4.62 19.53
C LEU A 193 -13.14 5.08 20.42
N ARG A 194 -12.98 6.40 20.66
CA ARG A 194 -11.77 6.97 21.28
C ARG A 194 -11.82 7.08 22.80
N GLY A 195 -12.90 6.63 23.41
CA GLY A 195 -13.11 6.71 24.86
C GLY A 195 -13.44 5.35 25.46
N TRP A 196 -14.72 4.98 25.44
CA TRP A 196 -15.23 3.93 26.31
C TRP A 196 -15.03 2.50 25.78
N VAL A 197 -15.16 2.27 24.47
CA VAL A 197 -15.11 0.91 23.90
C VAL A 197 -13.67 0.38 23.85
N SER A 198 -12.69 1.25 23.57
CA SER A 198 -11.26 0.91 23.66
C SER A 198 -10.86 0.48 25.08
N GLU A 199 -11.45 1.10 26.11
CA GLU A 199 -11.25 0.73 27.52
C GLU A 199 -12.08 -0.48 27.97
N ASN A 200 -13.12 -0.88 27.21
CA ASN A 200 -14.05 -1.93 27.62
C ASN A 200 -14.60 -2.71 26.42
N GLN A 201 -13.98 -3.85 26.12
CA GLN A 201 -14.38 -4.73 25.01
C GLN A 201 -15.83 -5.23 25.09
N ASN A 202 -16.46 -5.25 26.27
CA ASN A 202 -17.88 -5.61 26.40
C ASN A 202 -18.83 -4.56 25.81
N ALA A 203 -18.31 -3.42 25.35
CA ALA A 203 -19.08 -2.35 24.71
C ALA A 203 -19.04 -2.40 23.17
N ARG A 204 -18.41 -3.42 22.55
CA ARG A 204 -18.35 -3.58 21.08
C ARG A 204 -19.71 -3.61 20.39
N TRP A 205 -20.77 -4.07 21.07
CA TRP A 205 -22.15 -4.00 20.55
C TRP A 205 -22.62 -2.59 20.20
N MET A 206 -21.96 -1.54 20.72
CA MET A 206 -22.28 -0.16 20.39
C MET A 206 -21.95 0.19 18.93
N TYR A 207 -20.98 -0.50 18.31
CA TYR A 207 -20.62 -0.31 16.90
C TYR A 207 -21.77 -0.65 15.95
N VAL A 208 -22.62 -1.61 16.34
CA VAL A 208 -23.83 -1.96 15.59
C VAL A 208 -24.68 -0.72 15.32
N PHE A 209 -24.76 0.23 16.26
CA PHE A 209 -25.62 1.40 16.09
C PHE A 209 -25.09 2.38 15.07
N GLU A 210 -23.79 2.58 15.01
CA GLU A 210 -23.17 3.53 14.09
C GLU A 210 -23.53 3.14 12.66
N GLU A 211 -23.06 1.97 12.25
CA GLU A 211 -23.25 1.39 10.92
C GLU A 211 -24.74 1.27 10.54
N VAL A 212 -25.55 0.73 11.45
CA VAL A 212 -26.98 0.55 11.17
C VAL A 212 -27.69 1.89 11.04
N PHE A 213 -27.36 2.90 11.85
CA PHE A 213 -28.03 4.19 11.73
C PHE A 213 -27.60 4.96 10.48
N GLU A 214 -26.35 4.83 10.03
CA GLU A 214 -25.94 5.36 8.72
C GLU A 214 -26.79 4.77 7.60
N MET A 215 -26.92 3.44 7.58
CA MET A 215 -27.80 2.73 6.64
C MET A 215 -29.24 3.20 6.74
N VAL A 216 -29.80 3.33 7.95
CA VAL A 216 -31.17 3.83 8.16
C VAL A 216 -31.35 5.25 7.60
N GLY A 217 -30.37 6.13 7.82
CA GLY A 217 -30.40 7.50 7.30
C GLY A 217 -30.43 7.53 5.77
N ALA A 218 -29.55 6.76 5.13
CA ALA A 218 -29.52 6.59 3.69
C ALA A 218 -30.81 5.94 3.13
N THR A 219 -31.40 4.98 3.84
CA THR A 219 -32.69 4.35 3.48
C THR A 219 -33.84 5.34 3.48
N ILE A 220 -33.89 6.25 4.46
CA ILE A 220 -34.89 7.32 4.52
C ILE A 220 -34.74 8.29 3.34
N ILE A 221 -33.49 8.69 3.02
CA ILE A 221 -33.17 9.51 1.84
C ILE A 221 -33.65 8.82 0.56
N LEU A 222 -33.28 7.56 0.38
CA LEU A 222 -33.62 6.78 -0.80
C LEU A 222 -35.12 6.66 -0.97
N ALA A 223 -35.86 6.27 0.08
CA ALA A 223 -37.31 6.16 0.05
C ALA A 223 -37.99 7.50 -0.34
N GLY A 224 -37.49 8.61 0.19
CA GLY A 224 -37.94 9.96 -0.17
C GLY A 224 -37.74 10.28 -1.65
N MET A 225 -36.55 9.99 -2.18
CA MET A 225 -36.18 10.26 -3.57
C MET A 225 -36.93 9.37 -4.56
N ILE A 226 -37.07 8.07 -4.27
CA ILE A 226 -37.85 7.15 -5.10
C ILE A 226 -39.33 7.56 -5.11
N SER A 227 -39.90 7.90 -3.95
CA SER A 227 -41.29 8.39 -3.88
C SER A 227 -41.48 9.67 -4.69
N PHE A 228 -40.49 10.57 -4.69
CA PHE A 228 -40.52 11.79 -5.50
C PHE A 228 -40.40 11.52 -7.01
N LEU A 229 -39.55 10.57 -7.41
CA LEU A 229 -39.47 10.11 -8.81
C LEU A 229 -40.81 9.52 -9.28
N GLN A 230 -41.47 8.70 -8.44
CA GLN A 230 -42.79 8.15 -8.73
C GLN A 230 -43.90 9.20 -8.84
N GLU A 231 -43.74 10.36 -8.21
CA GLU A 231 -44.68 11.47 -8.35
C GLU A 231 -44.50 12.24 -9.67
N ARG A 232 -43.28 12.23 -10.22
CA ARG A 232 -42.95 12.95 -11.45
C ARG A 232 -43.05 12.09 -12.70
N LEU A 233 -42.76 10.80 -12.58
CA LEU A 233 -42.71 9.85 -13.68
C LEU A 233 -43.90 8.92 -13.58
N SER A 234 -44.61 8.73 -14.70
CA SER A 234 -45.73 7.80 -14.82
C SER A 234 -45.60 6.95 -16.08
N GLY A 235 -46.33 5.83 -16.12
CA GLY A 235 -46.35 4.89 -17.23
C GLY A 235 -44.94 4.41 -17.62
N GLU A 236 -44.64 4.43 -18.91
CA GLU A 236 -43.36 3.97 -19.43
C GLU A 236 -42.15 4.70 -18.86
N ARG A 237 -42.27 6.00 -18.53
CA ARG A 237 -41.13 6.77 -18.00
C ARG A 237 -40.71 6.26 -16.63
N TRP A 238 -41.67 5.89 -15.78
CA TRP A 238 -41.39 5.26 -14.48
C TRP A 238 -40.75 3.88 -14.67
N VAL A 239 -41.29 3.06 -15.59
CA VAL A 239 -40.73 1.73 -15.89
C VAL A 239 -39.27 1.84 -16.35
N ARG A 240 -38.95 2.78 -17.24
CA ARG A 240 -37.58 3.02 -17.70
C ARG A 240 -36.67 3.49 -16.57
N ALA A 241 -37.12 4.42 -15.73
CA ALA A 241 -36.35 4.88 -14.56
C ALA A 241 -36.08 3.74 -13.57
N GLY A 242 -37.07 2.89 -13.29
CA GLY A 242 -36.89 1.70 -12.46
C GLY A 242 -35.87 0.72 -13.04
N ARG A 243 -35.89 0.48 -14.36
CA ARG A 243 -34.86 -0.33 -15.04
C ARG A 243 -33.46 0.25 -14.90
N VAL A 244 -33.31 1.57 -15.01
CA VAL A 244 -32.01 2.23 -14.82
C VAL A 244 -31.49 2.06 -13.39
N LEU A 245 -32.35 2.23 -12.38
CA LEU A 245 -31.96 2.03 -10.98
C LEU A 245 -31.54 0.58 -10.70
N VAL A 246 -32.33 -0.39 -11.17
CA VAL A 246 -32.01 -1.82 -10.98
C VAL A 246 -30.74 -2.19 -11.74
N ALA A 247 -30.63 -1.84 -13.03
CA ALA A 247 -29.46 -2.16 -13.83
C ALA A 247 -28.20 -1.50 -13.28
N GLY A 248 -28.26 -0.23 -12.89
CA GLY A 248 -27.14 0.48 -12.29
C GLY A 248 -26.72 -0.12 -10.95
N GLY A 249 -27.67 -0.45 -10.07
CA GLY A 249 -27.38 -1.16 -8.83
C GLY A 249 -26.76 -2.53 -9.06
N THR A 250 -27.30 -3.33 -10.00
CA THR A 250 -26.73 -4.63 -10.36
C THR A 250 -25.32 -4.51 -10.92
N ILE A 251 -25.08 -3.56 -11.83
CA ILE A 251 -23.74 -3.32 -12.38
C ILE A 251 -22.77 -2.95 -11.28
N TRP A 252 -23.19 -2.09 -10.34
CA TRP A 252 -22.37 -1.71 -9.20
C TRP A 252 -22.05 -2.92 -8.30
N THR A 253 -23.04 -3.73 -7.92
CA THR A 253 -22.81 -4.95 -7.14
C THR A 253 -21.87 -5.93 -7.86
N LEU A 254 -22.05 -6.13 -9.17
CA LEU A 254 -21.15 -6.98 -9.96
C LEU A 254 -19.73 -6.42 -10.01
N TRP A 255 -19.57 -5.09 -10.04
CA TRP A 255 -18.27 -4.44 -9.93
C TRP A 255 -17.63 -4.70 -8.56
N LEU A 256 -18.36 -4.52 -7.45
CA LEU A 256 -17.85 -4.82 -6.12
C LEU A 256 -17.41 -6.28 -5.97
N LEU A 257 -18.22 -7.22 -6.46
CA LEU A 257 -17.86 -8.64 -6.48
C LEU A 257 -16.66 -8.93 -7.38
N PHE A 258 -16.52 -8.25 -8.50
CA PHE A 258 -15.35 -8.35 -9.35
C PHE A 258 -14.08 -7.91 -8.61
N VAL A 259 -14.15 -6.79 -7.89
CA VAL A 259 -13.04 -6.25 -7.11
C VAL A 259 -12.61 -7.24 -6.02
N LEU A 260 -13.58 -7.79 -5.26
CA LEU A 260 -13.29 -8.75 -4.19
C LEU A 260 -12.68 -10.06 -4.68
N LEU A 261 -13.19 -10.59 -5.80
CA LEU A 261 -12.92 -11.97 -6.19
C LEU A 261 -11.87 -12.09 -7.31
N PHE A 262 -11.68 -11.06 -8.13
CA PHE A 262 -10.93 -11.18 -9.38
C PHE A 262 -9.89 -10.08 -9.62
N GLN A 263 -10.10 -8.86 -9.13
CA GLN A 263 -9.18 -7.75 -9.44
C GLN A 263 -7.74 -8.06 -9.01
N ALA A 264 -7.52 -8.45 -7.76
CA ALA A 264 -6.17 -8.73 -7.25
C ALA A 264 -5.50 -9.90 -8.00
N ARG A 265 -6.26 -10.91 -8.42
CA ARG A 265 -5.75 -12.01 -9.26
C ARG A 265 -5.31 -11.51 -10.64
N LEU A 266 -6.08 -10.62 -11.26
CA LEU A 266 -5.75 -10.04 -12.55
C LEU A 266 -4.52 -9.12 -12.45
N GLU A 267 -4.43 -8.32 -11.39
CA GLU A 267 -3.25 -7.49 -11.12
C GLU A 267 -2.00 -8.33 -10.91
N ALA A 268 -2.08 -9.39 -10.09
CA ALA A 268 -0.97 -10.31 -9.88
C ALA A 268 -0.50 -10.95 -11.19
N ALA A 269 -1.42 -11.39 -12.04
CA ALA A 269 -1.09 -12.06 -13.30
C ALA A 269 -0.49 -11.13 -14.37
N LEU A 270 -0.87 -9.83 -14.36
CA LEU A 270 -0.47 -8.89 -15.41
C LEU A 270 0.68 -7.97 -15.02
N LEU A 271 0.84 -7.66 -13.73
CA LEU A 271 1.69 -6.57 -13.26
C LEU A 271 2.69 -6.97 -12.17
N ALA A 272 2.50 -8.11 -11.49
CA ALA A 272 3.36 -8.51 -10.39
C ALA A 272 4.57 -9.34 -10.83
N GLN A 273 5.66 -9.21 -10.09
CA GLN A 273 6.75 -10.17 -10.10
C GLN A 273 6.31 -11.45 -9.39
N PRO A 274 6.56 -12.64 -9.95
CA PRO A 274 6.22 -13.89 -9.31
C PRO A 274 7.11 -14.13 -8.08
N ALA A 275 6.50 -14.55 -6.96
CA ALA A 275 7.23 -14.99 -5.76
C ALA A 275 7.03 -16.49 -5.49
N ASN A 276 5.77 -16.95 -5.61
CA ASN A 276 5.36 -18.33 -5.39
C ASN A 276 5.95 -18.97 -4.11
N VAL A 277 5.92 -18.22 -3.01
CA VAL A 277 6.40 -18.71 -1.71
C VAL A 277 5.24 -19.43 -1.02
N GLU A 278 5.49 -20.63 -0.53
CA GLU A 278 4.54 -21.43 0.23
C GLU A 278 4.92 -21.42 1.72
N PHE A 279 3.94 -21.12 2.56
CA PHE A 279 4.05 -21.14 4.01
C PHE A 279 3.22 -22.30 4.58
N GLU A 280 3.62 -22.79 5.76
CA GLU A 280 2.87 -23.82 6.45
C GLU A 280 1.42 -23.37 6.73
N GLY A 281 0.48 -24.31 6.65
CA GLY A 281 -0.94 -24.01 6.83
C GLY A 281 -1.67 -23.58 5.55
N GLY A 282 -0.99 -23.60 4.39
CA GLY A 282 -1.60 -23.38 3.08
C GLY A 282 -1.73 -21.91 2.68
N LEU A 283 -0.94 -21.03 3.29
CA LEU A 283 -0.80 -19.63 2.87
C LEU A 283 0.28 -19.54 1.78
N ARG A 284 -0.01 -18.80 0.71
CA ARG A 284 0.90 -18.64 -0.44
C ARG A 284 1.06 -17.18 -0.82
N LEU A 285 2.30 -16.71 -0.93
CA LEU A 285 2.61 -15.43 -1.57
C LEU A 285 2.75 -15.66 -3.08
N VAL A 286 1.74 -15.24 -3.83
CA VAL A 286 1.66 -15.44 -5.29
C VAL A 286 2.72 -14.59 -6.00
N GLY A 287 2.83 -13.33 -5.61
CA GLY A 287 3.73 -12.37 -6.22
C GLY A 287 3.68 -11.02 -5.52
N TYR A 288 4.46 -10.08 -6.04
CA TYR A 288 4.57 -8.75 -5.46
C TYR A 288 4.82 -7.67 -6.50
N ARG A 289 4.57 -6.43 -6.13
CA ARG A 289 4.98 -5.24 -6.86
C ARG A 289 5.75 -4.33 -5.93
N LEU A 290 6.89 -3.85 -6.41
CA LEU A 290 7.81 -2.99 -5.69
C LEU A 290 7.94 -1.66 -6.45
N SER A 291 7.82 -0.54 -5.74
CA SER A 291 7.99 0.80 -6.29
C SER A 291 8.47 1.78 -5.21
N PRO A 292 9.51 2.59 -5.46
CA PRO A 292 10.43 2.55 -6.61
C PRO A 292 11.46 1.41 -6.47
N ALA A 293 12.14 1.06 -7.57
CA ALA A 293 13.26 0.11 -7.55
C ALA A 293 14.57 0.73 -7.01
N VAL A 294 14.66 2.07 -7.02
CA VAL A 294 15.78 2.85 -6.48
C VAL A 294 15.24 3.84 -5.47
N VAL A 295 15.83 3.86 -4.30
CA VAL A 295 15.46 4.77 -3.20
C VAL A 295 16.59 5.73 -2.88
N ARG A 296 16.24 6.79 -2.16
CA ARG A 296 17.16 7.76 -1.59
C ARG A 296 16.97 7.80 -0.07
N PRO A 297 17.94 8.33 0.70
CA PRO A 297 17.72 8.59 2.12
C PRO A 297 16.45 9.42 2.33
N GLY A 298 15.66 9.06 3.36
CA GLY A 298 14.34 9.64 3.62
C GLY A 298 13.23 9.22 2.63
N GLY A 299 13.54 8.36 1.66
CA GLY A 299 12.58 7.84 0.68
C GLY A 299 11.59 6.83 1.28
N GLU A 300 10.55 6.51 0.51
CA GLU A 300 9.52 5.54 0.88
C GLU A 300 9.45 4.41 -0.14
N ILE A 301 9.24 3.18 0.33
CA ILE A 301 9.01 2.00 -0.50
C ILE A 301 7.54 1.60 -0.41
N GLU A 302 6.88 1.48 -1.57
CA GLU A 302 5.57 0.85 -1.73
C GLU A 302 5.76 -0.62 -2.14
N LEU A 303 5.41 -1.54 -1.25
CA LEU A 303 5.44 -2.98 -1.53
C LEU A 303 4.01 -3.53 -1.49
N THR A 304 3.49 -3.92 -2.66
CA THR A 304 2.18 -4.60 -2.77
C THR A 304 2.39 -6.10 -2.87
N LEU A 305 1.83 -6.85 -1.95
CA LEU A 305 1.90 -8.31 -1.84
C LEU A 305 0.57 -8.94 -2.23
N TYR A 306 0.62 -10.00 -3.04
CA TYR A 306 -0.54 -10.76 -3.49
C TYR A 306 -0.54 -12.13 -2.84
N TRP A 307 -1.54 -12.38 -2.00
CA TRP A 307 -1.65 -13.59 -1.18
C TRP A 307 -2.81 -14.46 -1.64
N GLU A 308 -2.66 -15.77 -1.47
CA GLU A 308 -3.70 -16.76 -1.71
C GLU A 308 -3.69 -17.78 -0.58
N ALA A 309 -4.86 -18.23 -0.15
CA ALA A 309 -5.00 -19.38 0.72
C ALA A 309 -5.41 -20.61 -0.12
N GLU A 310 -4.70 -21.72 0.00
CA GLU A 310 -5.05 -22.97 -0.68
C GLU A 310 -6.23 -23.69 -0.04
N ALA A 311 -6.38 -23.50 1.27
CA ALA A 311 -7.47 -24.02 2.09
C ALA A 311 -7.84 -23.01 3.18
N GLY A 312 -8.83 -23.33 4.01
CA GLY A 312 -9.16 -22.49 5.15
C GLY A 312 -7.98 -22.39 6.13
N LEU A 313 -7.56 -21.17 6.42
CA LEU A 313 -6.40 -20.90 7.28
C LEU A 313 -6.78 -21.05 8.77
N PRO A 314 -5.90 -21.66 9.60
CA PRO A 314 -6.21 -21.96 10.98
C PRO A 314 -6.17 -20.73 11.90
N GLU A 315 -5.36 -19.73 11.55
CA GLU A 315 -5.09 -18.53 12.35
C GLU A 315 -5.16 -17.26 11.52
N ASP A 316 -5.36 -16.12 12.18
CA ASP A 316 -5.24 -14.82 11.54
C ASP A 316 -3.78 -14.43 11.50
N TYR A 317 -3.25 -14.32 10.28
CA TYR A 317 -1.85 -14.04 10.05
C TYR A 317 -1.60 -12.54 9.93
N SER A 318 -0.57 -12.11 10.63
CA SER A 318 0.06 -10.80 10.57
C SER A 318 1.29 -10.83 9.68
N LEU A 319 1.72 -9.66 9.25
CA LEU A 319 2.81 -9.46 8.30
C LEU A 319 3.85 -8.50 8.88
N SER A 320 5.11 -8.84 8.74
CA SER A 320 6.23 -7.94 8.99
C SER A 320 7.10 -7.86 7.76
N VAL A 321 7.44 -6.64 7.37
CA VAL A 321 8.39 -6.38 6.30
C VAL A 321 9.50 -5.50 6.82
N HIS A 322 10.74 -5.95 6.67
CA HIS A 322 11.93 -5.22 7.10
C HIS A 322 12.81 -4.88 5.90
N ALA A 323 13.38 -3.67 5.90
CA ALA A 323 14.53 -3.35 5.08
C ALA A 323 15.79 -3.65 5.89
N LEU A 324 16.55 -4.66 5.44
CA LEU A 324 17.77 -5.13 6.10
C LEU A 324 19.00 -4.65 5.32
N SER A 325 20.01 -4.12 6.01
CA SER A 325 21.29 -3.79 5.38
C SER A 325 21.99 -5.05 4.87
N HIS A 326 22.71 -4.94 3.76
CA HIS A 326 23.61 -5.98 3.28
C HIS A 326 25.06 -5.54 3.46
N PRO A 327 26.00 -6.40 3.91
CA PRO A 327 25.84 -7.81 4.31
C PRO A 327 25.51 -8.02 5.81
N GLU A 328 25.36 -6.95 6.59
CA GLU A 328 25.26 -7.02 8.06
C GLU A 328 23.90 -7.54 8.58
N ILE A 329 22.86 -7.53 7.74
CA ILE A 329 21.49 -7.97 8.05
C ILE A 329 20.89 -7.17 9.22
N ALA A 330 21.22 -5.88 9.32
CA ALA A 330 20.65 -4.99 10.32
C ALA A 330 19.35 -4.37 9.81
N SER A 331 18.27 -4.45 10.59
CA SER A 331 17.00 -3.80 10.25
C SER A 331 17.10 -2.29 10.36
N VAL A 332 17.03 -1.58 9.24
CA VAL A 332 17.09 -0.10 9.19
C VAL A 332 15.71 0.55 9.15
N ALA A 333 14.71 -0.18 8.66
CA ALA A 333 13.31 0.24 8.63
C ALA A 333 12.42 -1.00 8.64
N GLN A 334 11.20 -0.86 9.15
CA GLN A 334 10.22 -1.95 9.16
C GLN A 334 8.79 -1.42 9.05
N SER A 335 7.88 -2.31 8.64
CA SER A 335 6.44 -2.10 8.60
C SER A 335 5.76 -3.37 9.12
N ASP A 336 4.98 -3.21 10.19
CA ASP A 336 4.27 -4.31 10.85
C ASP A 336 2.77 -4.11 10.70
N ASP A 337 2.11 -5.08 10.08
CA ASP A 337 0.67 -5.10 9.85
C ASP A 337 0.02 -6.27 10.58
N LEU A 338 -1.11 -5.98 11.24
CA LEU A 338 -1.91 -6.98 11.96
C LEU A 338 -2.62 -7.99 11.04
N HIS A 339 -2.63 -7.73 9.73
CA HIS A 339 -3.28 -8.57 8.76
C HIS A 339 -2.41 -8.70 7.51
N ALA A 340 -2.13 -9.94 7.09
CA ALA A 340 -1.44 -10.22 5.84
C ALA A 340 -2.26 -9.78 4.61
N GLY A 341 -3.58 -9.65 4.74
CA GLY A 341 -4.50 -9.19 3.71
C GLY A 341 -5.41 -8.07 4.19
N PRO A 342 -6.39 -7.65 3.39
CA PRO A 342 -7.32 -6.58 3.75
C PRO A 342 -8.40 -7.03 4.74
N ILE A 343 -8.52 -8.35 4.98
CA ILE A 343 -9.48 -8.96 5.91
C ILE A 343 -8.77 -10.06 6.73
N PRO A 344 -9.31 -10.48 7.88
CA PRO A 344 -8.74 -11.56 8.70
C PRO A 344 -8.48 -12.84 7.88
N SER A 345 -7.29 -13.43 8.04
CA SER A 345 -6.82 -14.55 7.19
C SER A 345 -7.70 -15.80 7.31
N ARG A 346 -8.31 -16.03 8.47
CA ARG A 346 -9.26 -17.15 8.67
C ARG A 346 -10.54 -17.01 7.86
N ALA A 347 -10.89 -15.80 7.44
CA ALA A 347 -12.07 -15.52 6.64
C ALA A 347 -11.82 -15.63 5.12
N TRP A 348 -10.59 -15.91 4.69
CA TRP A 348 -10.25 -15.95 3.28
C TRP A 348 -10.95 -17.10 2.56
N PHE A 349 -11.47 -16.80 1.38
CA PHE A 349 -11.96 -17.83 0.47
C PHE A 349 -10.78 -18.54 -0.19
N PRO A 350 -10.72 -19.89 -0.16
CA PRO A 350 -9.67 -20.62 -0.84
C PRO A 350 -9.57 -20.23 -2.32
N HIS A 351 -8.35 -20.05 -2.82
CA HIS A 351 -7.99 -19.68 -4.18
C HIS A 351 -8.40 -18.27 -4.64
N VAL A 352 -8.98 -17.45 -3.75
CA VAL A 352 -9.14 -16.02 -3.99
C VAL A 352 -7.83 -15.32 -3.66
N VAL A 353 -7.30 -14.58 -4.62
CA VAL A 353 -6.10 -13.76 -4.41
C VAL A 353 -6.52 -12.46 -3.77
N LEU A 354 -5.88 -12.10 -2.65
CA LEU A 354 -6.07 -10.83 -1.96
C LEU A 354 -4.79 -10.01 -2.04
N ARG A 355 -4.91 -8.68 -2.00
CA ARG A 355 -3.77 -7.77 -2.05
C ARG A 355 -3.60 -7.02 -0.73
N ARG A 356 -2.36 -6.81 -0.32
CA ARG A 356 -1.98 -5.92 0.79
C ARG A 356 -0.84 -5.03 0.33
N THR A 357 -0.96 -3.73 0.56
CA THR A 357 0.13 -2.78 0.27
C THR A 357 0.70 -2.31 1.60
N VAL A 358 2.01 -2.51 1.77
CA VAL A 358 2.78 -2.00 2.91
C VAL A 358 3.68 -0.87 2.45
N TRP A 359 3.86 0.11 3.33
CA TRP A 359 4.72 1.26 3.10
C TRP A 359 5.87 1.21 4.10
N ILE A 360 7.10 1.38 3.61
CA ILE A 360 8.31 1.34 4.43
C ILE A 360 9.01 2.68 4.27
N GLN A 361 8.94 3.50 5.32
CA GLN A 361 9.64 4.78 5.39
C GLN A 361 11.10 4.54 5.78
N LEU A 362 12.02 4.97 4.92
CA LEU A 362 13.45 4.86 5.18
C LEU A 362 13.94 6.08 5.97
N PRO A 363 14.96 5.93 6.83
CA PRO A 363 15.53 7.04 7.58
C PRO A 363 16.28 8.06 6.69
N ASP A 364 16.36 9.31 7.12
CA ASP A 364 17.06 10.39 6.40
C ASP A 364 18.58 10.19 6.34
N ASP A 365 19.15 9.43 7.28
CA ASP A 365 20.57 9.08 7.37
C ASP A 365 20.88 7.69 6.80
N LEU A 366 19.96 7.12 6.02
CA LEU A 366 20.13 5.83 5.33
C LEU A 366 21.48 5.77 4.59
N PRO A 367 22.39 4.86 4.96
CA PRO A 367 23.66 4.74 4.25
C PRO A 367 23.45 4.39 2.77
N ALA A 368 24.17 5.08 1.89
CA ALA A 368 24.13 4.89 0.44
C ALA A 368 25.49 5.29 -0.17
N PRO A 369 25.91 4.70 -1.31
CA PRO A 369 25.22 3.68 -2.09
C PRO A 369 25.33 2.28 -1.47
N GLN A 370 24.21 1.56 -1.38
CA GLN A 370 24.18 0.14 -0.99
C GLN A 370 22.85 -0.56 -1.30
N SER A 371 22.83 -1.89 -1.15
CA SER A 371 21.63 -2.70 -1.29
C SER A 371 20.96 -2.94 0.07
N TYR A 372 19.62 -2.94 0.05
CA TYR A 372 18.77 -3.28 1.18
C TYR A 372 17.85 -4.44 0.83
N TRP A 373 17.92 -5.52 1.60
CA TRP A 373 17.07 -6.69 1.43
C TRP A 373 15.69 -6.47 2.05
N LEU A 374 14.63 -6.73 1.29
CA LEU A 374 13.26 -6.72 1.77
C LEU A 374 12.94 -8.10 2.35
N MET A 375 13.02 -8.21 3.66
CA MET A 375 12.64 -9.42 4.38
C MET A 375 11.15 -9.44 4.66
N VAL A 376 10.49 -10.55 4.38
CA VAL A 376 9.08 -10.79 4.70
C VAL A 376 8.98 -11.92 5.71
N ARG A 377 8.22 -11.67 6.79
CA ARG A 377 7.87 -12.65 7.82
C ARG A 377 6.36 -12.65 8.04
N VAL A 378 5.78 -13.83 8.06
CA VAL A 378 4.37 -14.04 8.43
C VAL A 378 4.32 -14.66 9.81
N TRP A 379 3.40 -14.20 10.66
CA TRP A 379 3.29 -14.69 12.04
C TRP A 379 1.85 -14.63 12.56
N PHE A 380 1.56 -15.33 13.65
CA PHE A 380 0.29 -15.26 14.37
C PHE A 380 0.55 -15.25 15.90
N GLY A 381 -0.41 -14.75 16.69
CA GLY A 381 -0.28 -14.70 18.14
C GLY A 381 -1.01 -13.52 18.79
N PRO A 382 -0.91 -13.35 20.13
CA PRO A 382 -1.75 -12.45 20.93
C PRO A 382 -1.43 -10.94 20.82
N TRP A 383 -0.60 -10.51 19.86
CA TRP A 383 -0.30 -9.09 19.65
C TRP A 383 -1.49 -8.46 18.89
N PRO A 384 -2.19 -7.48 19.51
CA PRO A 384 -1.65 -6.17 19.87
C PRO A 384 -1.91 -5.72 21.33
N LEU A 385 -2.19 -6.63 22.26
CA LEU A 385 -2.55 -6.30 23.65
C LEU A 385 -1.35 -5.93 24.56
N GLY A 386 -0.38 -5.16 24.06
CA GLY A 386 0.76 -4.68 24.85
C GLY A 386 1.69 -5.78 25.39
N ARG A 387 1.70 -6.95 24.75
CA ARG A 387 2.62 -8.05 25.09
C ARG A 387 3.90 -7.99 24.23
N PRO A 388 5.04 -8.53 24.71
CA PRO A 388 6.28 -8.56 23.94
C PRO A 388 6.12 -9.33 22.64
N TRP A 389 6.81 -8.87 21.58
CA TRP A 389 6.95 -9.55 20.28
C TRP A 389 7.36 -11.04 20.38
N GLN A 390 7.99 -11.41 21.49
CA GLN A 390 8.50 -12.76 21.80
C GLN A 390 7.40 -13.82 21.94
N ASP A 391 6.13 -13.42 22.10
CA ASP A 391 4.99 -14.34 22.18
C ASP A 391 4.37 -14.63 20.81
N THR A 392 4.93 -14.11 19.71
CA THR A 392 4.47 -14.38 18.34
C THR A 392 5.09 -15.65 17.77
N THR A 393 4.30 -16.42 17.02
CA THR A 393 4.77 -17.62 16.32
C THR A 393 4.91 -17.30 14.84
N GLY A 394 6.12 -17.42 14.30
CA GLY A 394 6.36 -17.30 12.86
C GLY A 394 5.80 -18.49 12.11
N VAL A 395 5.26 -18.26 10.92
CA VAL A 395 4.77 -19.32 10.05
C VAL A 395 5.94 -19.85 9.23
N PRO A 396 6.29 -21.15 9.34
CA PRO A 396 7.40 -21.70 8.58
C PRO A 396 7.23 -21.58 7.07
N VAL A 397 8.34 -21.34 6.38
CA VAL A 397 8.42 -21.36 4.91
C VAL A 397 8.61 -22.81 4.46
N VAL A 398 7.67 -23.31 3.67
CA VAL A 398 7.71 -24.67 3.10
C VAL A 398 8.50 -24.68 1.80
N ASP A 399 8.24 -23.71 0.94
CA ASP A 399 8.98 -23.46 -0.31
C ASP A 399 9.19 -21.96 -0.48
N ALA A 400 10.44 -21.55 -0.74
CA ALA A 400 10.78 -20.15 -0.96
C ALA A 400 10.44 -19.69 -2.40
N GLY A 401 10.11 -20.60 -3.32
CA GLY A 401 9.77 -20.26 -4.70
C GLY A 401 10.88 -19.49 -5.40
N GLN A 402 10.59 -18.26 -5.83
CA GLN A 402 11.58 -17.34 -6.42
C GLN A 402 12.33 -16.49 -5.37
N ALA A 403 11.87 -16.45 -4.12
CA ALA A 403 12.50 -15.70 -3.04
C ALA A 403 13.72 -16.48 -2.48
N ARG A 404 14.55 -15.79 -1.69
CA ARG A 404 15.69 -16.41 -1.00
C ARG A 404 15.30 -16.72 0.46
N PRO A 405 15.50 -17.94 0.97
CA PRO A 405 15.24 -18.23 2.37
C PRO A 405 16.25 -17.50 3.26
N LEU A 406 15.78 -16.85 4.33
CA LEU A 406 16.65 -16.19 5.32
C LEU A 406 16.67 -16.98 6.62
N ALA A 407 15.50 -17.35 7.12
CA ALA A 407 15.33 -18.21 8.29
C ALA A 407 14.18 -19.19 8.05
N HIS A 408 13.86 -20.02 9.05
CA HIS A 408 12.79 -21.01 8.93
C HIS A 408 11.40 -20.40 8.66
N ASP A 409 11.17 -19.15 9.06
CA ASP A 409 9.89 -18.42 9.02
C ASP A 409 9.99 -17.09 8.26
N SER A 410 11.07 -16.84 7.52
CA SER A 410 11.25 -15.59 6.78
C SER A 410 12.07 -15.77 5.49
N ILE A 411 11.75 -14.92 4.53
CA ILE A 411 12.38 -14.86 3.20
C ILE A 411 12.94 -13.47 2.96
N ILE A 412 13.96 -13.37 2.10
CA ILE A 412 14.30 -12.15 1.36
C ILE A 412 13.51 -12.19 0.06
N LEU A 413 12.53 -11.30 -0.07
CA LEU A 413 11.63 -11.22 -1.20
C LEU A 413 12.30 -10.58 -2.42
N ASP A 414 13.01 -9.47 -2.18
CA ASP A 414 13.71 -8.69 -3.21
C ASP A 414 14.80 -7.82 -2.55
N ALA A 415 15.57 -7.10 -3.37
CA ALA A 415 16.55 -6.11 -2.94
C ALA A 415 16.24 -4.73 -3.54
N VAL A 416 16.50 -3.67 -2.77
CA VAL A 416 16.31 -2.28 -3.19
C VAL A 416 17.65 -1.56 -3.15
N ALA A 417 18.01 -0.90 -4.24
CA ALA A 417 19.20 -0.06 -4.31
C ALA A 417 18.92 1.31 -3.67
N ALA A 418 19.71 1.68 -2.67
CA ALA A 418 19.75 3.03 -2.14
C ALA A 418 20.91 3.80 -2.77
N LEU A 419 20.64 4.96 -3.35
CA LEU A 419 21.65 5.85 -3.91
C LEU A 419 21.68 7.20 -3.16
N PRO A 420 22.85 7.85 -3.06
CA PRO A 420 22.95 9.18 -2.50
C PRO A 420 22.09 10.20 -3.25
N GLU A 421 21.65 11.26 -2.57
CA GLU A 421 20.87 12.30 -3.22
C GLU A 421 21.74 13.09 -4.24
N ALA A 422 23.00 13.32 -3.89
CA ALA A 422 23.97 13.97 -4.76
C ALA A 422 24.40 13.03 -5.88
N LYS A 423 24.45 13.55 -7.11
CA LYS A 423 25.07 12.82 -8.23
C LYS A 423 26.56 12.62 -7.95
N PRO A 424 27.15 11.51 -8.44
CA PRO A 424 28.58 11.34 -8.48
C PRO A 424 29.29 12.58 -9.05
N PRO A 425 30.41 13.02 -8.47
CA PRO A 425 31.28 14.00 -9.14
C PRO A 425 31.82 13.41 -10.45
N ALA A 426 32.33 14.26 -11.34
CA ALA A 426 33.02 13.76 -12.54
C ALA A 426 34.28 12.94 -12.15
N PRO A 427 34.62 11.89 -12.91
CA PRO A 427 35.82 11.11 -12.64
C PRO A 427 37.09 11.96 -12.80
N VAL A 428 38.11 11.67 -11.99
CA VAL A 428 39.41 12.36 -12.05
C VAL A 428 40.14 11.99 -13.34
N ILE A 429 40.18 10.69 -13.65
CA ILE A 429 40.66 10.15 -14.92
C ILE A 429 39.48 9.49 -15.62
N THR A 430 39.11 10.01 -16.78
CA THR A 430 38.07 9.41 -17.63
C THR A 430 38.64 8.18 -18.33
N ALA A 431 37.94 7.06 -18.20
CA ALA A 431 38.26 5.82 -18.89
C ALA A 431 36.95 5.10 -19.21
N VAL A 432 36.70 4.79 -20.49
CA VAL A 432 35.43 4.21 -20.91
C VAL A 432 35.67 2.76 -21.30
N HIS A 433 35.34 1.84 -20.40
CA HIS A 433 35.44 0.41 -20.63
C HIS A 433 34.10 -0.25 -20.32
N THR A 434 33.70 -1.19 -21.16
CA THR A 434 32.39 -1.82 -21.08
C THR A 434 32.55 -3.32 -20.89
N PHE A 435 31.78 -3.88 -19.96
CA PHE A 435 31.57 -5.31 -19.77
C PHE A 435 30.26 -5.69 -20.48
N PRO A 436 30.27 -6.09 -21.76
CA PRO A 436 29.07 -6.09 -22.59
C PRO A 436 28.05 -7.15 -22.19
N THR A 437 28.53 -8.27 -21.61
CA THR A 437 27.66 -9.37 -21.15
C THR A 437 26.85 -8.96 -19.93
N GLU A 438 27.46 -8.19 -19.03
CA GLU A 438 26.85 -7.75 -17.79
C GLU A 438 26.19 -6.36 -17.87
N GLY A 439 26.45 -5.59 -18.93
CA GLY A 439 25.91 -4.24 -19.09
C GLY A 439 26.51 -3.24 -18.09
N ILE A 440 27.75 -3.49 -17.65
CA ILE A 440 28.49 -2.64 -16.69
C ILE A 440 29.49 -1.78 -17.46
N HIS A 441 29.62 -0.52 -17.06
CA HIS A 441 30.62 0.42 -17.58
C HIS A 441 31.49 0.94 -16.44
N LEU A 442 32.79 0.85 -16.63
CA LEU A 442 33.75 1.67 -15.90
C LEU A 442 33.90 2.97 -16.71
N GLU A 443 33.52 4.11 -16.12
CA GLU A 443 33.55 5.44 -16.77
C GLU A 443 34.75 6.29 -16.35
N GLY A 444 35.43 5.89 -15.29
CA GLY A 444 36.67 6.50 -14.86
C GLY A 444 37.13 6.00 -13.50
N TYR A 445 38.26 6.53 -13.06
CA TYR A 445 38.89 6.17 -11.81
C TYR A 445 39.71 7.33 -11.25
N ASP A 446 40.13 7.18 -9.99
CA ASP A 446 41.07 8.06 -9.33
C ASP A 446 42.16 7.21 -8.68
N LEU A 447 43.40 7.44 -9.12
CA LEU A 447 44.60 6.78 -8.62
C LEU A 447 45.57 7.84 -8.08
N PRO A 448 46.35 7.54 -7.03
CA PRO A 448 47.40 8.44 -6.55
C PRO A 448 48.35 8.86 -7.69
N GLN A 449 48.47 10.17 -7.90
CA GLN A 449 49.37 10.75 -8.91
C GLN A 449 50.76 11.06 -8.33
N GLU A 450 50.86 11.15 -7.01
CA GLU A 450 52.11 11.31 -6.28
C GLU A 450 52.60 9.94 -5.77
N PRO A 451 53.92 9.79 -5.53
CA PRO A 451 54.45 8.56 -4.96
C PRO A 451 53.77 8.21 -3.63
N VAL A 452 53.24 7.01 -3.52
CA VAL A 452 52.57 6.53 -2.31
C VAL A 452 53.63 6.27 -1.24
N THR A 453 53.53 7.00 -0.13
CA THR A 453 54.45 6.92 1.02
C THR A 453 53.83 6.35 2.28
N VAL A 454 52.56 5.97 2.20
CA VAL A 454 51.74 5.46 3.30
C VAL A 454 51.51 3.96 3.12
N SER A 455 51.16 3.27 4.20
CA SER A 455 50.83 1.84 4.19
C SER A 455 49.43 1.54 3.64
N GLU A 456 48.61 2.57 3.42
CA GLU A 456 47.25 2.45 2.91
C GLU A 456 46.91 3.65 2.02
N PHE A 457 46.31 3.40 0.85
CA PHE A 457 45.86 4.48 -0.05
C PHE A 457 44.46 4.21 -0.64
N GLY A 458 43.76 5.29 -0.96
CA GLY A 458 42.43 5.26 -1.58
C GLY A 458 42.48 5.12 -3.10
N VAL A 459 41.60 4.30 -3.66
CA VAL A 459 41.31 4.23 -5.11
C VAL A 459 39.82 4.37 -5.31
N ARG A 460 39.39 5.16 -6.30
CA ARG A 460 37.96 5.31 -6.60
C ARG A 460 37.63 4.84 -8.00
N PHE A 461 36.47 4.22 -8.17
CA PHE A 461 35.97 3.70 -9.45
C PHE A 461 34.57 4.25 -9.74
N TRP A 462 34.39 4.81 -10.93
CA TRP A 462 33.10 5.32 -11.40
C TRP A 462 32.42 4.29 -12.25
N TRP A 463 31.30 3.78 -11.75
CA TRP A 463 30.52 2.73 -12.39
C TRP A 463 29.20 3.29 -12.90
N ARG A 464 28.72 2.73 -14.00
CA ARG A 464 27.36 2.91 -14.52
C ARG A 464 26.87 1.59 -15.11
N THR A 465 25.58 1.31 -15.06
CA THR A 465 24.99 0.16 -15.77
C THR A 465 23.93 0.59 -16.76
N ASP A 466 23.71 -0.22 -17.79
CA ASP A 466 22.58 -0.06 -18.72
C ASP A 466 21.32 -0.80 -18.21
N ALA A 467 21.53 -1.91 -17.50
CA ALA A 467 20.53 -2.77 -16.89
C ALA A 467 21.11 -3.47 -15.65
N PRO A 468 20.29 -4.03 -14.74
CA PRO A 468 20.81 -4.79 -13.61
C PRO A 468 21.65 -5.99 -14.09
N PRO A 469 22.92 -6.09 -13.65
CA PRO A 469 23.77 -7.22 -13.97
C PRO A 469 23.12 -8.56 -13.56
N PRO A 470 23.27 -9.63 -14.36
CA PRO A 470 22.56 -10.89 -14.10
C PRO A 470 23.14 -11.72 -12.95
N ARG A 471 24.28 -11.29 -12.38
CA ARG A 471 25.02 -12.01 -11.34
C ARG A 471 25.91 -11.07 -10.53
N ASP A 472 26.33 -11.55 -9.37
CA ASP A 472 27.33 -10.90 -8.53
C ASP A 472 28.74 -11.20 -9.02
N LEU A 473 29.53 -10.14 -9.20
CA LEU A 473 30.91 -10.19 -9.63
C LEU A 473 31.85 -9.70 -8.53
N GLN A 474 33.06 -10.24 -8.56
CA GLN A 474 34.19 -9.79 -7.77
C GLN A 474 35.04 -8.84 -8.61
N GLN A 475 35.57 -7.78 -7.99
CA GLN A 475 36.58 -6.94 -8.63
C GLN A 475 37.97 -7.33 -8.13
N PHE A 476 38.94 -7.31 -9.03
CA PHE A 476 40.36 -7.43 -8.68
C PHE A 476 41.09 -6.11 -8.94
N PHE A 477 42.14 -5.88 -8.18
CA PHE A 477 43.10 -4.80 -8.33
C PHE A 477 44.50 -5.39 -8.22
N GLN A 478 45.35 -5.18 -9.22
CA GLN A 478 46.68 -5.80 -9.30
C GLN A 478 47.75 -4.73 -9.48
N LEU A 479 48.81 -4.84 -8.69
CA LEU A 479 50.05 -4.07 -8.83
C LEU A 479 51.13 -5.00 -9.37
N ILE A 480 51.65 -4.69 -10.56
CA ILE A 480 52.68 -5.48 -11.23
C ILE A 480 53.99 -4.71 -11.25
N ASP A 481 55.01 -5.23 -10.58
CA ASP A 481 56.34 -4.63 -10.55
C ASP A 481 56.93 -4.59 -11.98
N ARG A 482 57.29 -3.38 -12.45
CA ARG A 482 57.82 -3.19 -13.81
C ARG A 482 59.22 -3.76 -14.03
N GLU A 483 60.00 -3.94 -12.96
CA GLU A 483 61.35 -4.49 -13.03
C GLU A 483 61.34 -6.01 -12.87
N THR A 484 60.56 -6.53 -11.92
CA THR A 484 60.59 -7.96 -11.56
C THR A 484 59.42 -8.77 -12.13
N GLY A 485 58.31 -8.12 -12.50
CA GLY A 485 57.06 -8.77 -12.91
C GLY A 485 56.28 -9.39 -11.74
N ALA A 486 56.67 -9.15 -10.49
CA ALA A 486 55.95 -9.62 -9.32
C ALA A 486 54.52 -9.02 -9.27
N VAL A 487 53.52 -9.84 -8.95
CA VAL A 487 52.11 -9.45 -8.92
C VAL A 487 51.62 -9.44 -7.47
N PHE A 488 51.11 -8.29 -7.04
CA PHE A 488 50.39 -8.11 -5.78
C PHE A 488 48.90 -7.90 -6.11
N SER A 489 48.04 -8.83 -5.69
CA SER A 489 46.60 -8.84 -6.01
C SER A 489 45.76 -8.54 -4.79
N PHE A 490 44.71 -7.74 -5.00
CA PHE A 490 43.70 -7.36 -4.02
C PHE A 490 42.33 -7.63 -4.62
N ASP A 491 41.49 -8.37 -3.90
CA ASP A 491 40.21 -8.84 -4.42
C ASP A 491 39.12 -8.54 -3.39
N GLN A 492 38.09 -7.80 -3.79
CA GLN A 492 36.88 -7.61 -2.96
C GLN A 492 35.64 -7.48 -3.87
N PRO A 493 34.44 -7.80 -3.36
CA PRO A 493 33.22 -7.43 -4.05
C PRO A 493 33.16 -5.89 -4.09
N PRO A 494 32.61 -5.29 -5.16
CA PRO A 494 32.39 -3.85 -5.20
C PRO A 494 31.67 -3.35 -3.94
N PHE A 495 32.01 -2.13 -3.50
CA PHE A 495 31.48 -1.52 -2.27
C PHE A 495 31.74 -2.34 -0.99
N GLY A 496 32.79 -3.16 -0.98
CA GLY A 496 33.10 -4.07 0.12
C GLY A 496 31.99 -5.09 0.37
N GLY A 497 31.20 -5.41 -0.66
CA GLY A 497 30.06 -6.32 -0.58
C GLY A 497 28.76 -5.69 -0.10
N ARG A 498 28.71 -4.40 0.27
CA ARG A 498 27.43 -3.75 0.66
C ARG A 498 26.50 -3.50 -0.53
N PHE A 499 27.04 -3.46 -1.74
CA PHE A 499 26.27 -3.22 -2.96
C PHE A 499 26.64 -4.23 -4.05
N PRO A 500 26.09 -5.46 -3.98
CA PRO A 500 26.36 -6.52 -4.94
C PRO A 500 26.01 -6.09 -6.37
N THR A 501 26.76 -6.55 -7.37
CA THR A 501 26.56 -6.08 -8.74
C THR A 501 25.19 -6.45 -9.29
N SER A 502 24.56 -7.55 -8.84
CA SER A 502 23.20 -7.88 -9.30
C SER A 502 22.14 -6.85 -8.90
N ASP A 503 22.42 -6.07 -7.86
CA ASP A 503 21.48 -5.10 -7.30
C ASP A 503 21.71 -3.69 -7.89
N TRP A 504 22.66 -3.54 -8.82
CA TRP A 504 22.97 -2.25 -9.44
C TRP A 504 21.85 -1.79 -10.36
N PRO A 505 21.22 -0.63 -10.10
CA PRO A 505 20.06 -0.20 -10.85
C PRO A 505 20.44 0.33 -12.24
N ALA A 506 19.55 0.08 -13.21
CA ALA A 506 19.73 0.52 -14.59
C ALA A 506 19.89 2.04 -14.73
N ASN A 507 20.83 2.47 -15.57
CA ASN A 507 21.07 3.85 -15.97
C ASN A 507 21.43 4.81 -14.84
N GLU A 508 21.92 4.28 -13.72
CA GLU A 508 22.42 5.06 -12.59
C GLU A 508 23.95 4.96 -12.49
N GLY A 509 24.58 6.03 -12.01
CA GLY A 509 26.02 6.10 -11.79
C GLY A 509 26.35 6.16 -10.31
N PHE A 510 27.43 5.51 -9.89
CA PHE A 510 27.89 5.46 -8.50
C PHE A 510 29.42 5.35 -8.43
N VAL A 511 29.98 5.74 -7.28
CA VAL A 511 31.43 5.76 -7.05
C VAL A 511 31.76 4.78 -5.94
N ASP A 512 32.53 3.76 -6.27
CA ASP A 512 33.11 2.83 -5.29
C ASP A 512 34.46 3.37 -4.81
N GLU A 513 34.76 3.16 -3.53
CA GLU A 513 36.00 3.58 -2.88
C GLU A 513 36.68 2.39 -2.20
N TRP A 514 37.93 2.17 -2.59
CA TRP A 514 38.78 1.10 -2.13
C TRP A 514 39.88 1.65 -1.24
N ALA A 515 40.09 0.99 -0.10
CA ALA A 515 41.26 1.17 0.73
C ALA A 515 42.26 0.05 0.45
N ILE A 516 43.34 0.35 -0.26
CA ILE A 516 44.40 -0.61 -0.59
C ILE A 516 45.46 -0.58 0.51
N VAL A 517 45.59 -1.67 1.26
CA VAL A 517 46.65 -1.85 2.26
C VAL A 517 47.87 -2.47 1.59
N ILE A 518 48.98 -1.76 1.60
CA ILE A 518 50.24 -2.20 0.99
C ILE A 518 50.89 -3.29 1.85
N PRO A 519 51.25 -4.47 1.29
CA PRO A 519 51.99 -5.49 2.02
C PRO A 519 53.34 -4.98 2.54
N ASP A 520 53.72 -5.33 3.76
CA ASP A 520 54.99 -4.90 4.39
C ASP A 520 56.24 -5.35 3.60
N ASP A 521 56.12 -6.41 2.80
CA ASP A 521 57.17 -6.98 1.97
C ASP A 521 57.18 -6.45 0.52
N MET A 522 56.27 -5.53 0.18
CA MET A 522 56.23 -4.91 -1.14
C MET A 522 57.45 -3.99 -1.33
N PRO A 523 58.33 -4.25 -2.32
CA PRO A 523 59.53 -3.44 -2.51
C PRO A 523 59.19 -2.05 -3.06
N PRO A 524 60.01 -1.02 -2.79
CA PRO A 524 59.88 0.26 -3.47
C PRO A 524 60.10 0.12 -4.97
N GLY A 525 59.29 0.83 -5.77
CA GLY A 525 59.38 0.72 -7.22
C GLY A 525 58.22 1.35 -7.97
N SER A 526 58.23 1.16 -9.29
CA SER A 526 57.12 1.53 -10.19
C SER A 526 56.31 0.31 -10.55
N TYR A 527 54.99 0.40 -10.37
CA TYR A 527 54.04 -0.69 -10.56
C TYR A 527 53.02 -0.35 -11.63
N ASP A 528 52.77 -1.27 -12.55
CA ASP A 528 51.61 -1.20 -13.44
C ASP A 528 50.35 -1.62 -12.68
N VAL A 529 49.30 -0.83 -12.84
CA VAL A 529 48.03 -1.03 -12.15
C VAL A 529 47.00 -1.62 -13.11
N LEU A 530 46.46 -2.78 -12.77
CA LEU A 530 45.39 -3.44 -13.51
C LEU A 530 44.14 -3.62 -12.64
N THR A 531 42.96 -3.58 -13.26
CA THR A 531 41.69 -3.99 -12.61
C THR A 531 40.80 -4.76 -13.58
N GLY A 532 39.73 -5.35 -13.05
CA GLY A 532 38.69 -6.00 -13.84
C GLY A 532 37.69 -6.69 -12.94
N LEU A 533 36.68 -7.30 -13.56
CA LEU A 533 35.64 -8.06 -12.88
C LEU A 533 35.77 -9.55 -13.22
N TYR A 534 35.41 -10.41 -12.28
CA TYR A 534 35.36 -11.85 -12.49
C TYR A 534 34.23 -12.50 -11.68
N ASP A 535 33.78 -13.66 -12.13
CA ASP A 535 32.79 -14.45 -11.42
C ASP A 535 33.49 -15.32 -10.37
N LEU A 536 33.13 -15.14 -9.09
CA LEU A 536 33.80 -15.81 -7.98
C LEU A 536 33.57 -17.34 -7.97
N THR A 537 32.49 -17.82 -8.60
CA THR A 537 32.15 -19.25 -8.62
C THR A 537 32.93 -20.00 -9.70
N THR A 538 33.06 -19.38 -10.87
CA THR A 538 33.72 -19.97 -12.05
C THR A 538 35.19 -19.56 -12.18
N MET A 539 35.59 -18.49 -11.48
CA MET A 539 36.89 -17.81 -11.61
C MET A 539 37.14 -17.24 -13.02
N GLU A 540 36.11 -17.11 -13.84
CA GLU A 540 36.21 -16.54 -15.19
C GLU A 540 36.14 -15.02 -15.14
N ARG A 541 37.09 -14.34 -15.82
CA ARG A 541 37.09 -12.89 -15.97
C ARG A 541 35.98 -12.44 -16.91
N ALA A 542 35.20 -11.45 -16.49
CA ALA A 542 34.19 -10.83 -17.33
C ALA A 542 34.84 -10.20 -18.57
N THR A 543 34.22 -10.41 -19.73
CA THR A 543 34.76 -9.88 -20.99
C THR A 543 34.65 -8.37 -20.99
N VAL A 544 35.74 -7.67 -21.31
CA VAL A 544 35.79 -6.21 -21.34
C VAL A 544 36.30 -5.69 -22.69
N VAL A 545 35.68 -4.61 -23.15
CA VAL A 545 36.07 -3.88 -24.35
C VAL A 545 36.39 -2.42 -24.03
N ASP A 546 37.28 -1.82 -24.82
CA ASP A 546 37.61 -0.40 -24.74
C ASP A 546 36.51 0.50 -25.35
N ALA A 547 36.75 1.81 -25.40
CA ALA A 547 35.82 2.80 -25.92
C ALA A 547 35.50 2.65 -27.42
N ASP A 548 36.42 2.02 -28.18
CA ASP A 548 36.28 1.76 -29.62
C ASP A 548 35.65 0.38 -29.88
N GLY A 549 35.39 -0.40 -28.82
CA GLY A 549 34.81 -1.75 -28.89
C GLY A 549 35.83 -2.86 -29.12
N ASN A 550 37.13 -2.59 -28.98
CA ASN A 550 38.16 -3.62 -29.09
C ASN A 550 38.26 -4.41 -27.78
N PRO A 551 38.46 -5.75 -27.84
CA PRO A 551 38.72 -6.54 -26.64
C PRO A 551 39.96 -6.07 -25.89
N VAL A 552 39.85 -5.97 -24.56
CA VAL A 552 40.99 -5.65 -23.69
C VAL A 552 41.78 -6.94 -23.40
N GLU A 553 43.10 -6.87 -23.48
CA GLU A 553 43.98 -8.03 -23.28
C GLU A 553 43.76 -8.67 -21.90
N ALA A 554 43.66 -10.01 -21.88
CA ALA A 554 43.42 -10.82 -20.69
C ALA A 554 42.20 -10.39 -19.83
N ASN A 555 41.28 -9.60 -20.40
CA ASN A 555 40.19 -8.96 -19.66
C ASN A 555 40.68 -8.13 -18.46
N SER A 556 41.83 -7.47 -18.60
CA SER A 556 42.47 -6.65 -17.56
C SER A 556 42.62 -5.21 -18.03
N ILE A 557 41.92 -4.31 -17.35
CA ILE A 557 41.93 -2.88 -17.59
C ILE A 557 43.22 -2.27 -17.02
N TYR A 558 44.03 -1.63 -17.86
CA TYR A 558 45.20 -0.89 -17.41
C TYR A 558 44.85 0.53 -16.97
N LEU A 559 45.10 0.84 -15.70
CA LEU A 559 44.75 2.11 -15.07
C LEU A 559 45.92 3.10 -15.01
N GLY A 560 47.14 2.67 -15.33
CA GLY A 560 48.33 3.52 -15.28
C GLY A 560 49.42 2.95 -14.38
N ALA A 561 50.36 3.81 -14.02
CA ALA A 561 51.50 3.46 -13.19
C ALA A 561 51.39 4.10 -11.80
N LEU A 562 51.81 3.37 -10.78
CA LEU A 562 51.91 3.83 -9.40
C LEU A 562 53.38 3.78 -8.96
N GLU A 563 53.87 4.84 -8.31
CA GLU A 563 55.19 4.81 -7.67
C GLU A 563 55.02 4.57 -6.17
N TYR A 564 55.66 3.54 -5.62
CA TYR A 564 55.66 3.26 -4.18
C TYR A 564 57.03 3.55 -3.56
N ARG A 565 57.04 4.30 -2.47
CA ARG A 565 58.22 4.61 -1.66
C ARG A 565 57.86 4.38 -0.19
N PRO A 566 58.53 3.53 0.59
CA PRO A 566 58.08 3.17 1.91
C PRO A 566 58.21 4.40 2.83
N PRO A 567 57.35 4.55 3.86
CA PRO A 567 57.53 5.60 4.85
C PRO A 567 58.91 5.48 5.48
N ALA A 568 59.58 6.61 5.71
CA ALA A 568 60.86 6.61 6.42
C ALA A 568 60.65 5.98 7.80
N ALA A 569 61.43 4.96 8.14
CA ALA A 569 61.35 4.33 9.46
C ALA A 569 61.55 5.41 10.54
N GLU A 570 60.56 5.61 11.41
CA GLU A 570 60.73 6.46 12.59
C GLU A 570 61.85 5.85 13.45
N SER A 571 62.97 6.56 13.53
CA SER A 571 64.20 6.15 14.22
C SER A 571 64.11 6.26 15.72
#